data_AF-A0A7S1HJH6-F1
#
_entry.id   AF-A0A7S1HJH6-F1
#
_cell.length_a   1.000
_cell.length_b   1.000
_cell.length_c   1.000
_cell.angle_alpha   90.00
_cell.angle_beta   90.00
_cell.angle_gamma   90.00
#
_symmetry.space_group_name_H-M   'P 1'
#
loop_
_entity.id
_entity.type
_entity.pdbx_description
1 polymer ?
#
loop_
_entity_poly.entity_id
_entity_poly.type
_entity_poly.pdbx_seq_one_letter_code
_entity_poly.pdbx_strand_id
1 'polypeptide(L)'
;AQIRIPATYMRGGTSKGVFFRLQDLPEPCQQPGPARDQLLLRVIGSPDPYGKQIDGMGGATSSTSKTVIVAPPTKPGHDVDYLFGQVSIDGAFVDWSGNCGNLSAAVGPFTIASGLMPADRVPENGICTVRIWQANIGKTIVAHVPITNGQVQETGDFELDGVTFPAAEVQLEFLDPADEGDDDSGGAMFPTGRLVDDLEVPGIGTFKATLINAG
;
A
#
# COMPACT_ATOMS: atom_id res chain seq x y z
N ALA A 1 18.05 20.66 -15.13
CA ALA A 1 16.86 20.06 -15.78
C ALA A 1 16.25 19.05 -14.83
N GLN A 2 14.93 18.79 -14.92
CA GLN A 2 14.27 17.76 -14.10
C GLN A 2 14.51 16.36 -14.69
N ILE A 3 14.69 15.36 -13.84
CA ILE A 3 14.70 13.95 -14.27
C ILE A 3 13.26 13.47 -14.56
N ARG A 4 13.14 12.40 -15.35
CA ARG A 4 11.85 11.76 -15.65
C ARG A 4 11.91 10.32 -15.12
N ILE A 5 10.91 9.95 -14.35
CA ILE A 5 10.81 8.61 -13.74
C ILE A 5 9.45 8.04 -14.13
N PRO A 6 9.40 6.87 -14.78
CA PRO A 6 8.14 6.18 -15.04
C PRO A 6 7.37 5.93 -13.76
N ALA A 7 6.09 6.31 -13.74
CA ALA A 7 5.21 6.17 -12.59
C ALA A 7 3.76 6.10 -13.06
N THR A 8 2.87 5.54 -12.22
CA THR A 8 1.42 5.55 -12.44
C THR A 8 0.75 6.15 -11.20
N TYR A 9 -0.16 7.11 -11.40
CA TYR A 9 -0.97 7.65 -10.31
C TYR A 9 -2.32 6.94 -10.28
N MET A 10 -2.60 6.22 -9.20
CA MET A 10 -3.80 5.37 -9.11
C MET A 10 -4.61 5.68 -7.87
N ARG A 11 -5.93 5.46 -7.98
CA ARG A 11 -6.82 5.27 -6.84
C ARG A 11 -6.84 3.78 -6.49
N GLY A 12 -6.64 3.46 -5.21
CA GLY A 12 -6.92 2.15 -4.64
C GLY A 12 -7.87 2.34 -3.46
N GLY A 13 -9.03 1.69 -3.47
CA GLY A 13 -10.09 1.97 -2.50
C GLY A 13 -10.41 3.46 -2.42
N THR A 14 -10.36 4.01 -1.21
CA THR A 14 -10.58 5.44 -0.92
C THR A 14 -9.29 6.28 -0.82
N SER A 15 -8.15 5.73 -1.26
CA SER A 15 -6.84 6.41 -1.25
C SER A 15 -6.30 6.63 -2.67
N LYS A 16 -5.37 7.58 -2.82
CA LYS A 16 -4.59 7.79 -4.05
C LYS A 16 -3.10 7.70 -3.73
N GLY A 17 -2.32 7.14 -4.64
CA GLY A 17 -0.88 7.03 -4.49
C GLY A 17 -0.14 7.04 -5.81
N VAL A 18 1.15 7.36 -5.75
CA VAL A 18 2.07 7.25 -6.89
C VAL A 18 2.76 5.89 -6.84
N PHE A 19 2.57 5.09 -7.87
CA PHE A 19 3.09 3.73 -8.02
C PHE A 19 4.31 3.71 -8.92
N PHE A 20 5.32 2.96 -8.51
CA PHE A 20 6.57 2.77 -9.23
C PHE A 20 6.86 1.27 -9.35
N ARG A 21 7.44 0.85 -10.48
CA ARG A 21 8.21 -0.40 -10.50
C ARG A 21 9.60 -0.11 -9.93
N LEU A 22 10.14 -1.03 -9.14
CA LEU A 22 11.46 -0.86 -8.54
C LEU A 22 12.54 -0.56 -9.59
N GLN A 23 12.53 -1.28 -10.71
CA GLN A 23 13.48 -1.12 -11.81
C GLN A 23 13.42 0.23 -12.54
N ASP A 24 12.30 0.96 -12.40
CA ASP A 24 12.13 2.27 -13.05
C ASP A 24 12.68 3.41 -12.19
N LEU A 25 12.98 3.15 -10.90
CA LEU A 25 13.59 4.12 -10.02
C LEU A 25 15.06 4.35 -10.40
N PRO A 26 15.61 5.57 -10.17
CA PRO A 26 17.05 5.80 -10.24
C PRO A 26 17.82 4.79 -9.40
N GLU A 27 18.98 4.33 -9.87
CA GLU A 27 19.78 3.28 -9.22
C GLU A 27 19.99 3.47 -7.70
N PRO A 28 20.32 4.67 -7.18
CA PRO A 28 20.45 4.88 -5.73
C PRO A 28 19.15 4.71 -4.94
N CYS A 29 18.00 4.82 -5.61
CA CYS A 29 16.67 4.69 -5.02
C CYS A 29 16.12 3.25 -5.10
N GLN A 30 16.81 2.35 -5.81
CA GLN A 30 16.42 0.93 -5.92
C GLN A 30 16.73 0.15 -4.64
N GLN A 31 17.52 0.70 -3.72
CA GLN A 31 17.69 0.16 -2.37
C GLN A 31 16.98 1.03 -1.33
N PRO A 32 16.50 0.44 -0.20
CA PRO A 32 15.97 1.24 0.90
C PRO A 32 17.04 2.20 1.43
N GLY A 33 16.65 3.44 1.71
CA GLY A 33 17.54 4.42 2.31
C GLY A 33 17.28 5.87 1.87
N PRO A 34 18.15 6.80 2.30
CA PRO A 34 17.89 8.24 2.20
C PRO A 34 17.65 8.74 0.78
N ALA A 35 18.31 8.15 -0.23
CA ALA A 35 18.11 8.56 -1.63
C ALA A 35 16.68 8.27 -2.11
N ARG A 36 16.15 7.09 -1.77
CA ARG A 36 14.76 6.72 -2.05
C ARG A 36 13.80 7.65 -1.32
N ASP A 37 14.02 7.88 -0.02
CA ASP A 37 13.12 8.73 0.77
C ASP A 37 13.09 10.17 0.24
N GLN A 38 14.25 10.74 -0.09
CA GLN A 38 14.35 12.07 -0.69
C GLN A 38 13.64 12.17 -2.04
N LEU A 39 13.74 11.13 -2.87
CA LEU A 39 13.02 11.07 -4.13
C LEU A 39 11.50 11.11 -3.90
N LEU A 40 11.00 10.23 -3.03
CA LEU A 40 9.56 10.10 -2.79
C LEU A 40 8.98 11.34 -2.11
N LEU A 41 9.72 11.93 -1.16
CA LEU A 41 9.41 13.23 -0.58
C LEU A 41 9.25 14.30 -1.67
N ARG A 42 10.21 14.40 -2.59
CA ARG A 42 10.13 15.41 -3.67
C ARG A 42 9.01 15.14 -4.67
N VAL A 43 8.72 13.87 -4.99
CA VAL A 43 7.60 13.48 -5.86
C VAL A 43 6.28 13.92 -5.25
N ILE A 44 6.09 13.67 -3.96
CA ILE A 44 4.85 14.00 -3.25
C ILE A 44 4.75 15.51 -2.96
N GLY A 45 5.87 16.21 -2.82
CA GLY A 45 5.91 17.63 -2.50
C GLY A 45 6.07 17.89 -1.00
N SER A 46 6.82 17.04 -0.31
CA SER A 46 7.09 17.12 1.13
C SER A 46 8.59 17.31 1.43
N PRO A 47 8.95 17.86 2.60
CA PRO A 47 8.07 18.53 3.56
C PRO A 47 7.53 19.85 2.99
N ASP A 48 6.26 20.14 3.23
CA ASP A 48 5.63 21.40 2.83
C ASP A 48 5.20 22.22 4.05
N PRO A 49 5.86 23.35 4.35
CA PRO A 49 5.48 24.21 5.47
C PRO A 49 4.08 24.85 5.28
N TYR A 50 3.53 24.86 4.07
CA TYR A 50 2.17 25.33 3.80
C TYR A 50 1.10 24.25 4.01
N GLY A 51 1.51 22.98 4.10
CA GLY A 51 0.61 21.84 4.23
C GLY A 51 -0.37 21.72 3.06
N LYS A 52 0.10 22.00 1.84
CA LYS A 52 -0.70 21.98 0.59
C LYS A 52 -0.17 21.03 -0.48
N GLN A 53 1.11 20.67 -0.44
CA GLN A 53 1.80 19.82 -1.43
C GLN A 53 1.63 20.34 -2.87
N ILE A 54 1.52 21.66 -3.05
CA ILE A 54 1.29 22.32 -4.36
C ILE A 54 2.41 22.03 -5.37
N ASP A 55 3.64 21.83 -4.88
CA ASP A 55 4.81 21.52 -5.72
C ASP A 55 5.08 20.00 -5.78
N GLY A 56 4.03 19.17 -5.80
CA GLY A 56 4.15 17.73 -5.91
C GLY A 56 2.84 17.03 -6.26
N MET A 57 2.85 15.70 -6.21
CA MET A 57 1.70 14.85 -6.54
C MET A 57 0.77 14.59 -5.34
N GLY A 58 1.17 15.00 -4.14
CA GLY A 58 0.39 14.88 -2.93
C GLY A 58 -0.86 15.75 -2.94
N GLY A 59 -1.91 15.31 -2.23
CA GLY A 59 -3.17 16.05 -2.09
C GLY A 59 -3.37 16.67 -0.70
N ALA A 60 -2.30 16.83 0.08
CA ALA A 60 -2.30 17.40 1.43
C ALA A 60 -3.24 16.70 2.43
N THR A 61 -3.46 15.40 2.24
CA THR A 61 -4.18 14.53 3.18
C THR A 61 -3.47 13.20 3.30
N SER A 62 -3.62 12.52 4.44
CA SER A 62 -2.98 11.21 4.66
C SER A 62 -3.39 10.18 3.60
N SER A 63 -4.63 10.25 3.10
CA SER A 63 -5.17 9.40 2.03
C SER A 63 -4.61 9.69 0.62
N THR A 64 -3.89 10.78 0.44
CA THR A 64 -3.32 11.21 -0.87
C THR A 64 -1.84 11.55 -0.84
N SER A 65 -1.18 11.39 0.31
CA SER A 65 0.27 11.56 0.51
C SER A 65 0.94 10.17 0.62
N LYS A 66 0.85 9.39 -0.46
CA LYS A 66 1.19 7.95 -0.46
C LYS A 66 2.02 7.57 -1.68
N THR A 67 3.02 6.73 -1.46
CA THR A 67 3.83 6.14 -2.52
C THR A 67 3.86 4.63 -2.41
N VAL A 68 3.91 3.96 -3.55
CA VAL A 68 3.96 2.50 -3.64
C VAL A 68 5.12 2.11 -4.55
N ILE A 69 5.91 1.14 -4.11
CA ILE A 69 6.93 0.48 -4.92
C ILE A 69 6.54 -0.98 -5.07
N VAL A 70 6.53 -1.45 -6.31
CA VAL A 70 6.23 -2.82 -6.68
C VAL A 70 7.46 -3.44 -7.33
N ALA A 71 7.82 -4.65 -6.92
CA ALA A 71 9.04 -5.32 -7.35
C ALA A 71 8.77 -6.80 -7.70
N PRO A 72 9.66 -7.45 -8.47
CA PRO A 72 9.64 -8.90 -8.63
C PRO A 72 9.60 -9.62 -7.27
N PRO A 73 8.95 -10.78 -7.16
CA PRO A 73 8.74 -11.45 -5.89
C PRO A 73 10.05 -11.93 -5.28
N THR A 74 10.24 -11.69 -3.98
CA THR A 74 11.37 -12.24 -3.21
C THR A 74 10.97 -13.44 -2.36
N LYS A 75 9.68 -13.65 -2.13
CA LYS A 75 9.15 -14.78 -1.37
C LYS A 75 8.60 -15.88 -2.29
N PRO A 76 8.93 -17.16 -2.05
CA PRO A 76 8.31 -18.27 -2.75
C PRO A 76 6.77 -18.20 -2.65
N GLY A 77 6.09 -18.60 -3.73
CA GLY A 77 4.63 -18.62 -3.76
C GLY A 77 3.95 -17.25 -3.92
N HIS A 78 4.71 -16.17 -4.08
CA HIS A 78 4.19 -14.84 -4.38
C HIS A 78 4.47 -14.45 -5.82
N ASP A 79 3.63 -13.59 -6.37
CA ASP A 79 3.73 -13.09 -7.73
C ASP A 79 4.43 -11.71 -7.75
N VAL A 80 4.39 -10.97 -6.63
CA VAL A 80 4.95 -9.61 -6.54
C VAL A 80 5.25 -9.19 -5.10
N ASP A 81 6.27 -8.35 -4.94
CA ASP A 81 6.57 -7.66 -3.68
C ASP A 81 5.97 -6.24 -3.69
N TYR A 82 5.35 -5.86 -2.58
CA TYR A 82 4.69 -4.57 -2.37
C TYR A 82 5.29 -3.84 -1.17
N LEU A 83 5.81 -2.63 -1.41
CA LEU A 83 6.21 -1.67 -0.38
C LEU A 83 5.33 -0.43 -0.40
N PHE A 84 4.84 -0.07 0.78
CA PHE A 84 4.07 1.15 1.05
C PHE A 84 4.93 2.16 1.80
N GLY A 85 4.99 3.39 1.29
CA GLY A 85 5.56 4.54 1.98
C GLY A 85 4.49 5.58 2.25
N GLN A 86 4.20 5.83 3.54
CA GLN A 86 3.37 6.96 3.96
C GLN A 86 4.26 8.20 4.07
N VAL A 87 4.03 9.19 3.21
CA VAL A 87 4.85 10.40 3.20
C VAL A 87 4.22 11.43 4.14
N SER A 88 5.00 11.91 5.12
CA SER A 88 4.58 13.01 5.99
C SER A 88 4.37 14.28 5.17
N ILE A 89 3.38 15.10 5.55
CA ILE A 89 3.08 16.35 4.85
C ILE A 89 4.06 17.44 5.28
N ASP A 90 4.30 17.54 6.58
CA ASP A 90 5.06 18.59 7.26
C ASP A 90 6.51 18.18 7.58
N GLY A 91 6.77 16.88 7.75
CA GLY A 91 8.07 16.31 8.06
C GLY A 91 8.80 15.73 6.84
N ALA A 92 10.13 15.80 6.85
CA ALA A 92 10.99 15.11 5.88
C ALA A 92 11.12 13.61 6.23
N PHE A 93 9.99 12.91 6.22
CA PHE A 93 9.90 11.52 6.68
C PHE A 93 8.98 10.70 5.80
N VAL A 94 9.41 9.47 5.49
CA VAL A 94 8.61 8.44 4.84
C VAL A 94 8.51 7.28 5.82
N ASP A 95 7.29 6.96 6.24
CA ASP A 95 7.01 5.85 7.12
C ASP A 95 6.80 4.57 6.31
N TRP A 96 7.60 3.55 6.63
CA TRP A 96 7.60 2.23 6.00
C TRP A 96 7.11 1.12 6.96
N SER A 97 6.60 1.47 8.15
CA SER A 97 6.25 0.49 9.19
C SER A 97 4.92 -0.24 8.96
N GLY A 98 4.04 0.31 8.12
CA GLY A 98 2.68 -0.19 7.96
C GLY A 98 2.31 -0.65 6.56
N ASN A 99 1.09 -1.16 6.45
CA ASN A 99 0.41 -1.43 5.19
C ASN A 99 -0.60 -0.30 4.84
N CYS A 100 -1.04 -0.24 3.59
CA CYS A 100 -2.21 0.53 3.20
C CYS A 100 -3.23 -0.38 2.51
N GLY A 101 -4.19 -0.93 3.28
CA GLY A 101 -5.21 -1.86 2.76
C GLY A 101 -6.02 -1.30 1.58
N ASN A 102 -6.24 0.01 1.53
CA ASN A 102 -6.86 0.68 0.38
C ASN A 102 -6.02 0.54 -0.91
N LEU A 103 -4.71 0.82 -0.83
CA LEU A 103 -3.83 0.76 -2.01
C LEU A 103 -3.49 -0.68 -2.41
N SER A 104 -3.66 -1.66 -1.53
CA SER A 104 -3.58 -3.09 -1.88
C SER A 104 -4.51 -3.45 -3.05
N ALA A 105 -5.69 -2.81 -3.17
CA ALA A 105 -6.61 -3.01 -4.29
C ALA A 105 -6.05 -2.57 -5.65
N ALA A 106 -5.08 -1.66 -5.67
CA ALA A 106 -4.43 -1.16 -6.88
C ALA A 106 -3.11 -1.89 -7.20
N VAL A 107 -2.51 -2.60 -6.24
CA VAL A 107 -1.24 -3.34 -6.45
C VAL A 107 -1.42 -4.46 -7.48
N GLY A 108 -2.49 -5.26 -7.37
CA GLY A 108 -2.79 -6.32 -8.34
C GLY A 108 -2.93 -5.78 -9.77
N PRO A 109 -3.85 -4.82 -10.01
CA PRO A 109 -3.97 -4.12 -11.29
C PRO A 109 -2.65 -3.56 -11.82
N PHE A 110 -1.89 -2.85 -10.99
CA PHE A 110 -0.61 -2.28 -11.38
C PHE A 110 0.40 -3.35 -11.78
N THR A 111 0.46 -4.47 -11.07
CA THR A 111 1.38 -5.58 -11.36
C THR A 111 1.12 -6.17 -12.75
N ILE A 112 -0.16 -6.35 -13.10
CA ILE A 112 -0.58 -6.86 -14.42
C ILE A 112 -0.28 -5.81 -15.50
N ALA A 113 -0.79 -4.59 -15.34
CA ALA A 113 -0.67 -3.52 -16.34
C ALA A 113 0.78 -3.07 -16.60
N SER A 114 1.66 -3.19 -15.59
CA SER A 114 3.08 -2.82 -15.69
C SER A 114 3.98 -3.96 -16.20
N GLY A 115 3.39 -5.11 -16.54
CA GLY A 115 4.09 -6.27 -17.13
C GLY A 115 4.98 -7.03 -16.15
N LEU A 116 4.72 -6.94 -14.85
CA LEU A 116 5.44 -7.70 -13.83
C LEU A 116 4.88 -9.12 -13.64
N MET A 117 3.62 -9.35 -14.03
CA MET A 117 3.00 -10.66 -14.02
C MET A 117 3.43 -11.49 -15.26
N PRO A 118 3.82 -12.77 -15.11
CA PRO A 118 3.99 -13.68 -16.23
C PRO A 118 2.73 -13.77 -17.09
N ALA A 119 2.88 -13.71 -18.42
CA ALA A 119 1.74 -13.61 -19.34
C ALA A 119 0.81 -14.84 -19.27
N ASP A 120 1.34 -16.02 -18.97
CA ASP A 120 0.56 -17.27 -18.81
C ASP A 120 -0.31 -17.28 -17.53
N ARG A 121 -0.04 -16.38 -16.59
CA ARG A 121 -0.85 -16.17 -15.37
C ARG A 121 -2.00 -15.18 -15.58
N VAL A 122 -1.99 -14.42 -16.68
CA VAL A 122 -3.05 -13.46 -17.01
C VAL A 122 -4.00 -14.10 -18.03
N PRO A 123 -5.24 -14.45 -17.64
CA PRO A 123 -6.19 -15.05 -18.57
C PRO A 123 -6.63 -14.03 -19.63
N GLU A 124 -7.09 -14.51 -20.80
CA GLU A 124 -7.69 -13.62 -21.80
C GLU A 124 -8.95 -12.93 -21.26
N ASN A 125 -9.78 -13.65 -20.51
CA ASN A 125 -10.95 -13.11 -19.80
C ASN A 125 -11.14 -13.91 -18.50
N GLY A 126 -11.62 -13.25 -17.44
CA GLY A 126 -11.91 -13.91 -16.15
C GLY A 126 -11.27 -13.18 -14.97
N ILE A 127 -10.74 -13.94 -14.01
CA ILE A 127 -10.07 -13.40 -12.82
C ILE A 127 -8.59 -13.80 -12.83
N CYS A 128 -7.69 -12.85 -12.65
CA CYS A 128 -6.29 -13.08 -12.33
C CYS A 128 -6.09 -12.96 -10.81
N THR A 129 -5.71 -14.06 -10.16
CA THR A 129 -5.37 -14.05 -8.73
C THR A 129 -3.90 -13.68 -8.55
N VAL A 130 -3.66 -12.51 -7.96
CA VAL A 130 -2.33 -11.97 -7.67
C VAL A 130 -2.00 -12.19 -6.20
N ARG A 131 -0.93 -12.94 -5.92
CA ARG A 131 -0.41 -13.15 -4.56
C ARG A 131 0.67 -12.12 -4.28
N ILE A 132 0.34 -11.17 -3.40
CA ILE A 132 1.14 -10.01 -3.08
C ILE A 132 1.85 -10.26 -1.76
N TRP A 133 3.18 -10.18 -1.76
CA TRP A 133 3.97 -10.13 -0.54
C TRP A 133 4.00 -8.68 -0.06
N GLN A 134 3.31 -8.39 1.04
CA GLN A 134 3.37 -7.10 1.71
C GLN A 134 4.69 -7.04 2.49
N ALA A 135 5.69 -6.35 1.93
CA ALA A 135 7.06 -6.38 2.43
C ALA A 135 7.31 -5.47 3.64
N ASN A 136 6.42 -4.54 3.97
CA ASN A 136 6.49 -3.73 5.19
C ASN A 136 6.20 -4.58 6.43
N ILE A 137 5.15 -5.40 6.38
CA ILE A 137 4.64 -6.17 7.52
C ILE A 137 4.88 -7.68 7.41
N GLY A 138 5.42 -8.14 6.29
CA GLY A 138 5.72 -9.55 6.06
C GLY A 138 4.47 -10.43 5.97
N LYS A 139 3.45 -10.00 5.23
CA LYS A 139 2.16 -10.71 5.14
C LYS A 139 1.71 -10.95 3.71
N THR A 140 0.87 -11.97 3.52
CA THR A 140 0.30 -12.30 2.21
C THR A 140 -1.02 -11.59 2.01
N ILE A 141 -1.16 -10.92 0.88
CA ILE A 141 -2.44 -10.36 0.41
C ILE A 141 -2.77 -11.03 -0.93
N VAL A 142 -3.99 -11.50 -1.10
CA VAL A 142 -4.47 -12.03 -2.38
C VAL A 142 -5.42 -11.02 -3.01
N ALA A 143 -5.14 -10.60 -4.25
CA ALA A 143 -6.02 -9.74 -5.01
C ALA A 143 -6.62 -10.50 -6.20
N HIS A 144 -7.95 -10.48 -6.30
CA HIS A 144 -8.70 -11.09 -7.38
C HIS A 144 -9.05 -10.01 -8.40
N VAL A 145 -8.23 -9.90 -9.44
CA VAL A 145 -8.32 -8.81 -10.42
C VAL A 145 -9.12 -9.27 -11.64
N PRO A 146 -10.23 -8.60 -11.99
CA PRO A 146 -10.97 -8.95 -13.19
C PRO A 146 -10.19 -8.56 -14.46
N ILE A 147 -10.25 -9.43 -15.47
CA ILE A 147 -9.52 -9.32 -16.73
C ILE A 147 -10.47 -9.44 -17.90
N THR A 148 -10.29 -8.59 -18.90
CA THR A 148 -11.03 -8.59 -20.17
C THR A 148 -10.06 -8.31 -21.32
N ASN A 149 -10.07 -9.16 -22.34
CA ASN A 149 -9.15 -9.11 -23.49
C ASN A 149 -7.65 -9.01 -23.09
N GLY A 150 -7.25 -9.80 -22.09
CA GLY A 150 -5.89 -9.85 -21.55
C GLY A 150 -5.45 -8.59 -20.80
N GLN A 151 -6.38 -7.68 -20.49
CA GLN A 151 -6.12 -6.42 -19.78
C GLN A 151 -6.97 -6.32 -18.51
N VAL A 152 -6.51 -5.53 -17.54
CA VAL A 152 -7.28 -5.24 -16.32
C VAL A 152 -8.62 -4.60 -16.70
N GLN A 153 -9.72 -5.18 -16.18
CA GLN A 153 -11.04 -4.58 -16.24
C GLN A 153 -11.13 -3.53 -15.12
N GLU A 154 -10.96 -2.26 -15.45
CA GLU A 154 -10.98 -1.16 -14.46
C GLU A 154 -12.38 -0.60 -14.21
N THR A 155 -13.21 -0.54 -15.25
CA THR A 155 -14.58 0.00 -15.17
C THR A 155 -15.59 -1.07 -14.75
N GLY A 156 -16.68 -0.67 -14.13
CA GLY A 156 -17.71 -1.57 -13.63
C GLY A 156 -18.80 -0.80 -12.89
N ASP A 157 -19.68 -1.52 -12.22
CA ASP A 157 -20.83 -1.00 -11.48
C ASP A 157 -20.73 -1.21 -9.96
N PHE A 158 -19.59 -1.71 -9.46
CA PHE A 158 -19.35 -1.84 -8.02
C PHE A 158 -19.13 -0.47 -7.38
N GLU A 159 -19.91 -0.18 -6.35
CA GLU A 159 -19.84 1.03 -5.56
C GLU A 159 -19.10 0.77 -4.24
N LEU A 160 -18.31 1.75 -3.79
CA LEU A 160 -17.60 1.72 -2.51
C LEU A 160 -17.81 3.06 -1.81
N ASP A 161 -18.27 3.03 -0.56
CA ASP A 161 -18.44 4.24 0.24
C ASP A 161 -17.15 5.08 0.28
N GLY A 162 -17.27 6.38 -0.04
CA GLY A 162 -16.14 7.29 -0.17
C GLY A 162 -15.47 7.33 -1.56
N VAL A 163 -15.89 6.46 -2.49
CA VAL A 163 -15.51 6.52 -3.90
C VAL A 163 -16.67 7.09 -4.72
N THR A 164 -16.41 8.17 -5.44
CA THR A 164 -17.46 8.95 -6.11
C THR A 164 -18.11 8.24 -7.30
N PHE A 165 -17.36 7.39 -8.01
CA PHE A 165 -17.82 6.74 -9.24
C PHE A 165 -17.60 5.22 -9.13
N PRO A 166 -18.53 4.41 -9.66
CA PRO A 166 -18.39 2.96 -9.64
C PRO A 166 -17.20 2.50 -10.51
N ALA A 167 -16.70 1.31 -10.19
CA ALA A 167 -15.58 0.66 -10.87
C ALA A 167 -15.77 -0.86 -10.87
N ALA A 168 -14.82 -1.61 -11.41
CA ALA A 168 -14.81 -3.06 -11.22
C ALA A 168 -14.48 -3.42 -9.76
N GLU A 169 -15.11 -4.47 -9.24
CA GLU A 169 -14.79 -5.01 -7.93
C GLU A 169 -13.43 -5.71 -7.97
N VAL A 170 -12.57 -5.43 -6.98
CA VAL A 170 -11.33 -6.18 -6.73
C VAL A 170 -11.43 -6.73 -5.31
N GLN A 171 -11.67 -8.03 -5.20
CA GLN A 171 -11.75 -8.69 -3.90
C GLN A 171 -10.34 -8.90 -3.34
N LEU A 172 -10.18 -8.61 -2.05
CA LEU A 172 -8.93 -8.76 -1.33
C LEU A 172 -9.08 -9.77 -0.18
N GLU A 173 -8.09 -10.65 -0.04
CA GLU A 173 -7.92 -11.50 1.14
C GLU A 173 -6.63 -11.10 1.86
N PHE A 174 -6.73 -10.81 3.16
CA PHE A 174 -5.59 -10.55 4.03
C PHE A 174 -5.35 -11.83 4.85
N LEU A 175 -4.29 -12.56 4.52
CA LEU A 175 -4.01 -13.86 5.13
C LEU A 175 -3.16 -13.68 6.40
N ASP A 176 -3.59 -14.33 7.48
CA ASP A 176 -2.97 -14.27 8.81
C ASP A 176 -2.63 -12.84 9.24
N PRO A 177 -3.62 -11.91 9.31
CA PRO A 177 -3.40 -10.48 9.47
C PRO A 177 -2.88 -10.07 10.85
N ALA A 178 -2.81 -11.01 11.80
CA ALA A 178 -2.17 -10.78 13.10
C ALA A 178 -0.65 -10.80 12.94
N ASP A 179 0.03 -9.80 13.49
CA ASP A 179 1.50 -9.80 13.54
C ASP A 179 1.98 -10.79 14.63
N GLU A 180 2.42 -11.97 14.19
CA GLU A 180 2.87 -13.04 15.09
C GLU A 180 4.36 -12.93 15.46
N GLY A 181 5.13 -12.04 14.81
CA GLY A 181 6.58 -11.91 15.01
C GLY A 181 7.38 -13.18 14.68
N ASP A 182 8.64 -13.03 14.25
CA ASP A 182 9.58 -14.16 14.12
C ASP A 182 10.29 -14.51 15.45
N ASP A 183 10.08 -13.69 16.48
CA ASP A 183 10.55 -13.86 17.85
C ASP A 183 9.39 -13.57 18.82
N ASP A 184 9.50 -14.00 20.08
CA ASP A 184 8.60 -13.84 21.26
C ASP A 184 8.20 -12.37 21.60
N SER A 185 8.37 -11.45 20.65
CA SER A 185 8.03 -10.03 20.65
C SER A 185 6.91 -9.65 19.65
N GLY A 186 6.46 -10.58 18.81
CA GLY A 186 5.23 -10.44 18.02
C GLY A 186 4.00 -10.42 18.94
N GLY A 187 3.30 -9.29 18.97
CA GLY A 187 2.17 -9.13 19.88
C GLY A 187 1.00 -9.98 19.40
N ALA A 188 0.62 -10.99 20.20
CA ALA A 188 -0.62 -11.75 20.06
C ALA A 188 -1.79 -10.84 19.62
N MET A 189 -2.78 -11.38 18.88
CA MET A 189 -3.96 -10.63 18.40
C MET A 189 -4.52 -9.65 19.46
N PHE A 190 -4.52 -10.09 20.73
CA PHE A 190 -4.68 -9.22 21.89
C PHE A 190 -3.36 -9.16 22.67
N PRO A 191 -2.53 -8.11 22.52
CA PRO A 191 -1.20 -8.05 23.12
C PRO A 191 -1.23 -8.01 24.66
N THR A 192 -2.36 -7.60 25.24
CA THR A 192 -2.60 -7.63 26.69
C THR A 192 -3.10 -8.99 27.19
N GLY A 193 -3.40 -9.92 26.28
CA GLY A 193 -4.10 -11.17 26.56
C GLY A 193 -5.59 -11.00 26.91
N ARG A 194 -6.14 -9.78 26.81
CA ARG A 194 -7.54 -9.48 27.17
C ARG A 194 -8.30 -8.91 25.97
N LEU A 195 -9.58 -9.28 25.89
CA LEU A 195 -10.49 -8.68 24.90
C LEU A 195 -10.82 -7.22 25.22
N VAL A 196 -10.84 -6.87 26.51
CA VAL A 196 -11.10 -5.52 27.01
C VAL A 196 -10.20 -5.26 28.21
N ASP A 197 -9.52 -4.13 28.19
CA ASP A 197 -8.70 -3.59 29.27
C ASP A 197 -9.33 -2.36 29.90
N ASP A 198 -8.96 -2.10 31.16
CA ASP A 198 -9.12 -0.80 31.80
C ASP A 198 -7.86 0.03 31.51
N LEU A 199 -7.95 0.92 30.52
CA LEU A 199 -6.87 1.81 30.13
C LEU A 199 -6.86 3.05 31.04
N GLU A 200 -5.92 3.09 31.98
CA GLU A 200 -5.70 4.26 32.84
C GLU A 200 -4.92 5.35 32.09
N VAL A 201 -5.50 6.54 32.03
CA VAL A 201 -4.89 7.73 31.42
C VAL A 201 -4.70 8.79 32.52
N PRO A 202 -3.48 8.97 33.05
CA PRO A 202 -3.21 9.88 34.15
C PRO A 202 -3.74 11.30 33.91
N GLY A 203 -4.52 11.81 34.85
CA GLY A 203 -5.13 13.15 34.77
C GLY A 203 -6.40 13.24 33.92
N ILE A 204 -6.86 12.15 33.29
CA ILE A 204 -8.08 12.12 32.47
C ILE A 204 -9.10 11.13 33.04
N GLY A 205 -8.70 9.87 33.27
CA GLY A 205 -9.59 8.84 33.77
C GLY A 205 -9.25 7.44 33.26
N THR A 206 -10.16 6.49 33.48
CA THR A 206 -10.03 5.10 33.05
C THR A 206 -11.07 4.77 31.98
N PHE A 207 -10.63 4.14 30.89
CA PHE A 207 -11.49 3.81 29.75
C PHE A 207 -11.48 2.30 29.49
N LYS A 208 -12.64 1.74 29.12
CA LYS A 208 -12.70 0.39 28.55
C LYS A 208 -12.14 0.46 27.13
N ALA A 209 -11.09 -0.31 26.85
CA ALA A 209 -10.42 -0.31 25.55
C ALA A 209 -10.11 -1.74 25.09
N THR A 210 -10.22 -2.01 23.79
CA THR A 210 -9.69 -3.21 23.16
C THR A 210 -8.43 -2.82 22.41
N LEU A 211 -7.30 -3.42 22.79
CA LEU A 211 -6.05 -3.29 22.06
C LEU A 211 -5.93 -4.52 21.15
N ILE A 212 -6.00 -4.31 19.83
CA ILE A 212 -5.97 -5.38 18.85
C ILE A 212 -4.85 -5.15 17.84
N ASN A 213 -4.13 -6.22 17.50
CA ASN A 213 -3.05 -6.20 16.50
C ASN A 213 -3.45 -7.04 15.28
N ALA A 214 -4.32 -6.48 14.44
CA ALA A 214 -4.77 -7.08 13.19
C ALA A 214 -5.13 -5.96 12.19
N GLY A 215 -4.58 -5.99 10.97
CA GLY A 215 -4.78 -4.94 9.96
C GLY A 215 -4.34 -5.32 8.55
#